data_AF-W1VEW3-F1
#
_entry.id   AF-W1VEW3-F1
#
_cell.length_a   1.000
_cell.length_b   1.000
_cell.length_c   1.000
_cell.angle_alpha   90.00
_cell.angle_beta   90.00
_cell.angle_gamma   90.00
#
_symmetry.space_group_name_H-M   'P 1'
#
loop_
_entity.id
_entity.type
_entity.pdbx_description
1 polymer ?
#
loop_
_entity_poly.entity_id
_entity_poly.type
_entity_poly.pdbx_seq_one_letter_code
_entity_poly.pdbx_strand_id
1 'polypeptide(L)'
;MADDAIQTTDADVKEEPKPTPPWGSDEDFNPDKAWTLIQNLRSEAATMKAASKELREKVDALTSDLKAAVTGRDEALAASAQAAELLARETAGRTKDRLLTAAGLDASTYAPMLTGQDEEEWGEQVKNLVALRDERRTRLKPDPAQSATTPAVDDRTAQAHAIFGY
;
A
#
# COMPACT_ATOMS: atom_id res chain seq x y z
N MET A 1 -35.51 -93.22 -13.80
CA MET A 1 -36.66 -92.38 -14.17
C MET A 1 -36.22 -90.94 -14.03
N ALA A 2 -36.20 -90.21 -15.16
CA ALA A 2 -35.99 -88.76 -15.35
C ALA A 2 -34.65 -88.22 -14.80
N ASP A 3 -33.54 -88.32 -15.53
CA ASP A 3 -33.07 -87.44 -16.62
C ASP A 3 -32.98 -85.94 -16.26
N ASP A 4 -31.73 -85.52 -16.13
CA ASP A 4 -31.24 -84.15 -16.13
C ASP A 4 -31.81 -83.34 -17.29
N ALA A 5 -32.43 -82.20 -16.98
CA ALA A 5 -32.61 -81.12 -17.93
C ALA A 5 -32.65 -79.80 -17.16
N ILE A 6 -31.45 -79.30 -16.83
CA ILE A 6 -31.27 -77.90 -16.46
C ILE A 6 -31.71 -77.09 -17.67
N GLN A 7 -32.82 -76.37 -17.52
CA GLN A 7 -33.30 -75.38 -18.47
C GLN A 7 -32.20 -74.34 -18.69
N THR A 8 -31.49 -74.48 -19.82
CA THR A 8 -30.74 -73.37 -20.41
C THR A 8 -31.79 -72.39 -20.92
N THR A 9 -32.08 -71.37 -20.12
CA THR A 9 -32.76 -70.17 -20.57
C THR A 9 -31.87 -69.53 -21.63
N ASP A 10 -32.32 -69.54 -22.89
CA ASP A 10 -31.88 -68.64 -23.93
C ASP A 10 -31.93 -67.20 -23.39
N ALA A 11 -30.79 -66.70 -22.94
CA ALA A 11 -30.58 -65.29 -22.75
C ALA A 11 -30.46 -64.69 -24.15
N ASP A 12 -31.55 -64.06 -24.60
CA ASP A 12 -31.57 -63.09 -25.70
C ASP A 12 -30.54 -62.00 -25.40
N VAL A 13 -29.28 -62.23 -25.77
CA VAL A 13 -28.25 -61.21 -25.84
C VAL A 13 -28.59 -60.38 -27.07
N LYS A 14 -29.42 -59.37 -26.83
CA LYS A 14 -29.71 -58.30 -27.77
C LYS A 14 -28.39 -57.55 -28.03
N GLU A 15 -27.62 -58.00 -29.02
CA GLU A 15 -26.45 -57.28 -29.50
C GLU A 15 -26.89 -55.87 -29.92
N GLU A 16 -26.45 -54.84 -29.19
CA GLU A 16 -26.61 -53.46 -29.64
C GLU A 16 -25.92 -53.31 -31.01
N PRO A 17 -26.60 -52.75 -32.02
CA PRO A 17 -26.01 -52.61 -33.34
C PRO A 17 -24.76 -51.74 -33.23
N LYS A 18 -23.61 -52.30 -33.61
CA LYS A 18 -22.35 -51.55 -33.67
C LYS A 18 -22.57 -50.29 -34.50
N PRO A 19 -22.17 -49.09 -34.02
CA PRO A 19 -22.40 -47.86 -34.75
C PRO A 19 -21.72 -47.95 -36.10
N THR A 20 -22.51 -47.80 -37.15
CA THR A 20 -22.00 -47.84 -38.52
C THR A 20 -21.07 -46.66 -38.71
N PRO A 21 -19.84 -46.86 -39.20
CA PRO A 21 -18.93 -45.76 -39.44
C PRO A 21 -19.54 -44.73 -40.43
N PRO A 22 -19.18 -43.44 -40.33
CA PRO A 22 -19.75 -42.40 -41.18
C PRO A 22 -19.40 -42.55 -42.67
N TRP A 23 -18.49 -43.47 -43.01
CA TRP A 23 -18.11 -43.84 -44.37
C TRP A 23 -18.85 -45.08 -44.93
N GLY A 24 -19.75 -45.69 -44.16
CA GLY A 24 -20.50 -46.91 -44.54
C GLY A 24 -20.04 -48.17 -43.79
N SER A 25 -20.73 -49.28 -44.03
CA SER A 25 -20.28 -50.63 -43.64
C SER A 25 -19.14 -51.10 -44.55
N ASP A 26 -18.44 -52.18 -44.18
CA ASP A 26 -17.40 -52.77 -45.04
C ASP A 26 -17.94 -53.28 -46.38
N GLU A 27 -19.20 -53.72 -46.41
CA GLU A 27 -19.90 -54.21 -47.61
C GLU A 27 -20.31 -53.07 -48.57
N ASP A 28 -20.65 -51.89 -48.02
CA ASP A 28 -21.06 -50.69 -48.77
C ASP A 28 -20.05 -49.54 -48.65
N PHE A 29 -18.77 -49.87 -48.50
CA PHE A 29 -17.71 -48.89 -48.28
C PHE A 29 -17.65 -47.86 -49.41
N ASN A 30 -17.76 -46.57 -49.06
CA ASN A 30 -17.70 -45.47 -50.02
C ASN A 30 -16.37 -44.69 -49.88
N PRO A 31 -15.40 -44.89 -50.79
CA PRO A 31 -14.09 -44.23 -50.71
C PRO A 31 -14.18 -42.71 -50.85
N ASP A 32 -15.09 -42.20 -51.68
CA ASP A 32 -15.24 -40.77 -51.93
C ASP A 32 -15.79 -40.03 -50.69
N LYS A 33 -16.75 -40.65 -49.98
CA LYS A 33 -17.26 -40.13 -48.71
C LYS A 33 -16.18 -40.14 -47.63
N ALA A 34 -15.42 -41.23 -47.51
CA ALA A 34 -14.31 -41.32 -46.56
C ALA A 34 -13.25 -40.24 -46.82
N TRP A 35 -12.90 -40.02 -48.09
CA TRP A 35 -11.93 -39.00 -48.48
C TRP A 35 -12.42 -37.59 -48.18
N THR A 36 -13.68 -37.27 -48.52
CA THR A 36 -14.30 -35.97 -48.22
C THR A 36 -14.30 -35.70 -46.72
N LEU A 37 -14.64 -36.70 -45.90
CA LEU A 37 -14.59 -36.58 -44.45
C LEU A 37 -13.17 -36.30 -43.94
N ILE A 38 -12.16 -37.01 -44.45
CA ILE A 38 -10.75 -36.77 -44.09
C ILE A 38 -10.33 -35.34 -44.43
N GLN A 39 -10.74 -34.82 -45.60
CA GLN A 39 -10.42 -33.44 -45.98
C GLN A 39 -11.09 -32.43 -45.05
N ASN A 40 -12.37 -32.64 -44.71
CA ASN A 40 -13.10 -31.78 -43.77
C ASN A 40 -12.43 -31.80 -42.39
N LEU A 41 -12.12 -32.99 -41.85
CA LEU A 41 -11.45 -33.13 -40.56
C LEU A 41 -10.05 -32.51 -40.56
N ARG A 42 -9.31 -32.58 -41.67
CA ARG A 42 -8.01 -31.90 -41.80
C ARG A 42 -8.17 -30.38 -41.77
N SER A 43 -9.18 -29.87 -42.47
CA SER A 43 -9.51 -28.44 -42.46
C SER A 43 -9.87 -27.99 -41.04
N GLU A 44 -10.78 -28.70 -40.37
CA GLU A 44 -11.20 -28.42 -38.99
C GLU A 44 -10.04 -28.53 -38.00
N ALA A 45 -9.17 -29.53 -38.14
CA ALA A 45 -7.99 -29.64 -37.29
C ALA A 45 -7.02 -28.46 -37.50
N ALA A 46 -6.86 -28.00 -38.75
CA ALA A 46 -6.03 -26.84 -39.04
C ALA A 46 -6.62 -25.54 -38.45
N THR A 47 -7.93 -25.32 -38.58
CA THR A 47 -8.59 -24.13 -38.02
C THR A 47 -8.56 -24.15 -36.49
N MET A 48 -8.84 -25.28 -35.86
CA MET A 48 -8.78 -25.43 -34.40
C MET A 48 -7.37 -25.24 -33.85
N LYS A 49 -6.34 -25.72 -34.56
CA LYS A 49 -4.95 -25.50 -34.20
C LYS A 49 -4.57 -24.02 -34.28
N ALA A 50 -5.02 -23.31 -35.32
CA ALA A 50 -4.81 -21.87 -35.45
C ALA A 50 -5.51 -21.09 -34.32
N ALA A 51 -6.78 -21.39 -34.05
CA ALA A 51 -7.55 -20.76 -32.98
C ALA A 51 -6.95 -21.03 -31.59
N SER A 52 -6.47 -22.26 -31.34
CA SER A 52 -5.79 -22.61 -30.09
C SER A 52 -4.48 -21.83 -29.92
N LYS A 53 -3.71 -21.64 -30.99
CA LYS A 53 -2.49 -20.84 -30.97
C LYS A 53 -2.80 -19.38 -30.65
N GLU A 54 -3.76 -18.78 -31.34
CA GLU A 54 -4.18 -17.40 -31.11
C GLU A 54 -4.69 -17.20 -29.67
N LEU A 55 -5.47 -18.14 -29.15
CA LEU A 55 -5.99 -18.06 -27.78
C LEU A 55 -4.86 -18.13 -26.75
N ARG A 56 -3.86 -19.00 -26.96
CA ARG A 56 -2.67 -19.06 -26.09
C ARG A 56 -1.91 -17.74 -26.11
N GLU A 57 -1.67 -17.17 -27.29
CA GLU A 57 -0.98 -15.87 -27.42
C GLU A 57 -1.75 -14.76 -26.70
N LYS A 58 -3.09 -14.74 -26.79
CA LYS A 58 -3.93 -13.78 -26.04
C LYS A 58 -3.85 -13.99 -24.52
N VAL A 59 -3.87 -15.24 -24.06
CA VAL A 59 -3.74 -15.54 -22.63
C VAL A 59 -2.37 -15.12 -22.11
N ASP A 60 -1.30 -15.40 -22.86
CA ASP A 60 0.06 -15.01 -22.47
C ASP A 60 0.20 -13.47 -22.41
N ALA A 61 -0.36 -12.76 -23.40
CA ALA A 61 -0.38 -11.29 -23.39
C ALA A 61 -1.16 -10.74 -22.19
N LEU A 62 -2.38 -11.21 -21.95
CA LEU A 62 -3.23 -10.74 -20.84
C LEU A 62 -2.62 -11.06 -19.47
N THR A 63 -1.97 -12.22 -19.32
CA THR A 63 -1.30 -12.58 -18.06
C THR A 63 -0.05 -11.75 -17.82
N SER A 64 0.70 -11.38 -18.88
CA SER A 64 1.81 -10.43 -18.80
C SER A 64 1.31 -9.04 -18.39
N ASP A 65 0.27 -8.53 -19.04
CA ASP A 65 -0.30 -7.22 -18.75
C ASP A 65 -0.86 -7.15 -17.32
N LEU A 66 -1.52 -8.21 -16.86
CA LEU A 66 -2.02 -8.31 -15.50
C LEU A 66 -0.86 -8.27 -14.48
N LYS A 67 0.23 -8.98 -14.73
CA LYS A 67 1.42 -8.94 -13.85
C LYS A 67 2.03 -7.53 -13.80
N ALA A 68 2.15 -6.86 -14.95
CA ALA A 68 2.64 -5.49 -15.02
C ALA A 68 1.71 -4.51 -14.28
N ALA A 69 0.40 -4.68 -14.40
CA ALA A 69 -0.58 -3.85 -13.71
C ALA A 69 -0.55 -4.05 -12.19
N VAL A 70 -0.44 -5.29 -11.71
CA VAL A 70 -0.37 -5.60 -10.28
C VAL A 70 0.92 -5.04 -9.67
N THR A 71 2.07 -5.28 -10.32
CA THR A 71 3.35 -4.74 -9.85
C THR A 71 3.34 -3.21 -9.82
N GLY A 72 2.86 -2.55 -10.88
CA GLY A 72 2.72 -1.09 -10.90
C GLY A 72 1.77 -0.56 -9.82
N ARG A 73 0.68 -1.28 -9.50
CA ARG A 73 -0.22 -0.93 -8.40
C ARG A 73 0.47 -1.01 -7.05
N ASP A 74 1.22 -2.07 -6.80
CA ASP A 74 1.87 -2.29 -5.52
C ASP A 74 3.01 -1.28 -5.29
N GLU A 75 3.76 -0.94 -6.34
CA GLU A 75 4.74 0.15 -6.31
C GLU A 75 4.08 1.51 -6.03
N ALA A 76 2.95 1.81 -6.68
CA ALA A 76 2.21 3.04 -6.44
C ALA A 76 1.66 3.13 -5.01
N LEU A 77 1.18 2.02 -4.45
CA LEU A 77 0.73 1.94 -3.06
C LEU A 77 1.89 2.18 -2.08
N ALA A 78 3.06 1.57 -2.33
CA ALA A 78 4.25 1.79 -1.52
C ALA A 78 4.72 3.25 -1.58
N ALA A 79 4.77 3.84 -2.77
CA ALA A 79 5.13 5.25 -2.95
C ALA A 79 4.13 6.19 -2.25
N SER A 80 2.83 5.90 -2.34
CA SER A 80 1.77 6.66 -1.67
C SER A 80 1.91 6.58 -0.15
N ALA A 81 2.17 5.40 0.40
CA ALA A 81 2.38 5.21 1.83
C ALA A 81 3.60 6.00 2.34
N GLN A 82 4.71 5.95 1.61
CA GLN A 82 5.91 6.74 1.93
C GLN A 82 5.64 8.25 1.86
N ALA A 83 4.92 8.71 0.83
CA ALA A 83 4.56 10.12 0.69
C ALA A 83 3.65 10.58 1.85
N ALA A 84 2.69 9.75 2.25
CA ALA A 84 1.81 10.02 3.39
C ALA A 84 2.59 10.09 4.71
N GLU A 85 3.56 9.18 4.92
CA GLU A 85 4.42 9.19 6.11
C GLU A 85 5.31 10.45 6.17
N LEU A 86 5.92 10.82 5.04
CA LEU A 86 6.72 12.06 4.96
C LEU A 86 5.87 13.29 5.26
N LEU A 87 4.67 13.37 4.69
CA LEU A 87 3.74 14.47 4.94
C LEU A 87 3.32 14.51 6.42
N ALA A 88 2.97 13.36 7.00
CA ALA A 88 2.61 13.27 8.42
C ALA A 88 3.75 13.70 9.34
N ARG A 89 4.99 13.30 9.01
CA ARG A 89 6.18 13.72 9.75
C ARG A 89 6.43 15.22 9.64
N GLU A 90 6.25 15.79 8.46
CA GLU A 90 6.44 17.22 8.24
C GLU A 90 5.37 18.05 8.97
N THR A 91 4.10 17.64 8.90
CA THR A 91 3.02 18.35 9.60
C THR A 91 3.18 18.25 11.11
N ALA A 92 3.55 17.07 11.64
CA ALA A 92 3.88 16.90 13.05
C ALA A 92 5.02 17.84 13.50
N GLY A 93 6.10 17.94 12.71
CA GLY A 93 7.21 18.86 12.98
C GLY A 93 6.75 20.32 13.05
N ARG A 94 5.97 20.77 12.06
CA ARG A 94 5.42 22.14 12.05
C ARG A 94 4.52 22.43 13.26
N THR A 95 3.70 21.45 13.68
CA THR A 95 2.84 21.59 14.85
C THR A 95 3.66 21.73 16.13
N LYS A 96 4.69 20.89 16.32
CA LYS A 96 5.62 20.98 17.47
C LYS A 96 6.31 22.34 17.52
N ASP A 97 6.85 22.80 16.40
CA ASP A 97 7.52 24.11 16.31
C ASP A 97 6.56 25.25 16.66
N ARG A 98 5.32 25.18 16.18
CA ARG A 98 4.28 26.18 16.50
C ARG A 98 3.97 26.23 17.99
N LEU A 99 3.78 25.07 18.64
CA LEU A 99 3.51 25.00 20.08
C LEU A 99 4.66 25.55 20.91
N LEU A 100 5.91 25.18 20.58
CA LEU A 100 7.10 25.66 21.27
C LEU A 100 7.29 27.17 21.11
N THR A 101 7.13 27.68 19.89
CA THR A 101 7.24 29.10 19.59
C THR A 101 6.16 29.90 20.32
N ALA A 102 4.92 29.41 20.36
CA ALA A 102 3.81 30.03 21.10
C ALA A 102 4.08 30.10 22.62
N ALA A 103 4.82 29.13 23.16
CA ALA A 103 5.25 29.10 24.56
C ALA A 103 6.52 29.93 24.86
N GLY A 104 7.12 30.54 23.82
CA GLY A 104 8.39 31.26 23.91
C GLY A 104 9.58 30.35 24.25
N LEU A 105 9.52 29.08 23.82
CA LEU A 105 10.60 28.10 23.92
C LEU A 105 11.28 27.95 22.56
N ASP A 106 12.59 27.67 22.58
CA ASP A 106 13.34 27.45 21.34
C ASP A 106 12.98 26.11 20.69
N ALA A 107 12.42 26.17 19.49
CA ALA A 107 11.99 24.99 18.74
C ALA A 107 13.16 24.05 18.45
N SER A 108 14.34 24.59 18.11
CA SER A 108 15.50 23.77 17.71
C SER A 108 16.03 22.87 18.83
N THR A 109 15.93 23.34 20.08
CA THR A 109 16.38 22.60 21.25
C THR A 109 15.34 21.60 21.75
N TYR A 110 14.06 22.00 21.78
CA TYR A 110 13.02 21.23 22.47
C TYR A 110 12.17 20.36 21.56
N ALA A 111 12.08 20.62 20.25
CA ALA A 111 11.26 19.82 19.34
C ALA A 111 11.64 18.32 19.30
N PRO A 112 12.94 17.93 19.35
CA PRO A 112 13.33 16.52 19.41
C PRO A 112 12.96 15.83 20.74
N MET A 113 12.71 16.60 21.80
CA MET A 113 12.35 16.07 23.13
C MET A 113 10.84 15.86 23.30
N LEU A 114 10.02 16.43 22.39
CA LEU A 114 8.58 16.23 22.39
C LEU A 114 8.25 14.84 21.82
N THR A 115 7.86 13.94 22.71
CA THR A 115 7.40 12.59 22.38
C THR A 115 5.87 12.55 22.36
N GLY A 116 5.27 11.66 21.58
CA GLY A 116 3.82 11.55 21.48
C GLY A 116 3.32 11.58 20.05
N GLN A 117 2.05 11.23 19.85
CA GLN A 117 1.45 11.09 18.52
C GLN A 117 0.47 12.21 18.16
N ASP A 118 0.01 12.99 19.14
CA ASP A 118 -0.97 14.04 18.94
C ASP A 118 -0.54 15.41 19.49
N GLU A 119 -1.29 16.44 19.09
CA GLU A 119 -1.04 17.83 19.49
C GLU A 119 -1.32 18.06 20.98
N GLU A 120 -2.19 17.26 21.59
CA GLU A 120 -2.58 17.39 23.00
C GLU A 120 -1.43 16.96 23.93
N GLU A 121 -0.84 15.80 23.69
CA GLU A 121 0.33 15.29 24.40
C GLU A 121 1.53 16.25 24.28
N TRP A 122 1.79 16.77 23.07
CA TRP A 122 2.83 17.76 22.87
C TRP A 122 2.52 19.05 23.64
N GLY A 123 1.27 19.50 23.62
CA GLY A 123 0.82 20.67 24.35
C GLY A 123 1.02 20.55 25.87
N GLU A 124 0.75 19.39 26.46
CA GLU A 124 1.01 19.12 27.87
C GLU A 124 2.50 19.15 28.20
N GLN A 125 3.33 18.53 27.37
CA GLN A 125 4.78 18.54 27.56
C GLN A 125 5.35 19.96 27.47
N VAL A 126 4.87 20.76 26.52
CA VAL A 126 5.24 22.18 26.40
C VAL A 126 4.83 22.96 27.66
N LYS A 127 3.62 22.74 28.20
CA LYS A 127 3.19 23.36 29.47
C LYS A 127 4.12 22.98 30.62
N ASN A 128 4.50 21.70 30.72
CA ASN A 128 5.42 21.23 31.76
C ASN A 128 6.81 21.87 31.64
N LEU A 129 7.32 22.05 30.42
CA LEU A 129 8.59 22.74 30.18
C LEU A 129 8.54 24.22 30.61
N VAL A 130 7.42 24.91 30.32
CA VAL A 130 7.21 26.29 30.75
C VAL A 130 7.16 26.39 32.28
N ALA A 131 6.43 25.49 32.94
CA ALA A 131 6.36 25.45 34.40
C ALA A 131 7.76 25.28 35.02
N LEU A 132 8.58 24.36 34.49
CA LEU A 132 9.94 24.14 34.98
C LEU A 132 10.86 25.36 34.79
N ARG A 133 10.73 26.07 33.66
CA ARG A 133 11.46 27.32 33.41
C ARG A 133 11.10 28.39 34.44
N ASP A 134 9.82 28.54 34.72
CA ASP A 134 9.30 29.58 35.62
C ASP A 134 9.63 29.26 37.09
N GLU A 135 9.59 27.98 37.49
CA GLU A 135 10.12 27.52 38.77
C GLU A 135 11.61 27.84 38.94
N ARG A 136 12.42 27.62 37.90
CA ARG A 136 13.86 27.92 37.96
C ARG A 136 14.11 29.42 38.14
N ARG A 137 13.35 30.26 37.43
CA ARG A 137 13.41 31.73 37.57
C ARG A 137 13.03 32.20 38.97
N THR A 138 11.99 31.62 39.57
CA THR A 138 11.53 32.03 40.91
C THR A 138 12.47 31.58 42.03
N ARG A 139 13.19 30.47 41.87
CA ARG A 139 14.23 30.02 42.81
C ARG A 139 15.50 30.87 42.74
N LEU A 140 15.85 31.36 41.55
CA LEU A 140 16.89 32.36 41.35
C LEU A 140 16.35 33.76 41.67
N LYS A 141 16.03 34.02 42.94
CA LYS A 141 15.88 35.42 43.38
C LYS A 141 17.20 36.14 43.09
N PRO A 142 17.18 37.32 42.45
CA PRO A 142 18.39 38.11 42.28
C PRO A 142 18.99 38.34 43.66
N ASP A 143 20.29 38.10 43.78
CA ASP A 143 21.02 38.33 45.02
C ASP A 143 20.72 39.77 45.48
N PRO A 144 20.26 40.00 46.72
CA PRO A 144 20.03 41.34 47.24
C PRO A 144 21.28 42.24 47.12
N ALA A 145 22.49 41.65 47.09
CA ALA A 145 23.72 42.39 46.84
C ALA A 145 23.80 43.00 45.43
N GLN A 146 23.16 42.40 44.43
CA GLN A 146 23.12 42.93 43.05
C GLN A 146 21.97 43.92 42.82
N SER A 147 20.92 43.84 43.64
CA SER A 147 19.73 44.70 43.54
C SER A 147 19.89 46.06 44.21
N ALA A 148 20.92 46.23 45.04
CA ALA A 148 21.21 47.46 45.79
C ALA A 148 22.03 48.50 45.01
N THR A 149 22.39 48.23 43.75
CA THR A 149 23.10 49.22 42.92
C THR A 149 22.07 50.08 42.21
N THR A 150 21.41 50.98 42.95
CA THR A 150 21.01 52.25 42.32
C THR A 150 22.30 52.86 41.76
N PRO A 151 22.41 53.14 40.45
CA PRO A 151 23.54 53.91 39.97
C PRO A 151 23.50 55.22 40.77
N ALA A 152 24.53 55.44 41.58
CA ALA A 152 24.71 56.73 42.24
C ALA A 152 24.64 57.76 41.11
N VAL A 153 23.60 58.60 41.14
CA VAL A 153 23.49 59.73 40.21
C VAL A 153 24.73 60.56 40.50
N ASP A 154 25.70 60.49 39.59
CA ASP A 154 26.95 61.22 39.73
C ASP A 154 26.56 62.70 39.65
N ASP A 155 26.73 63.44 40.76
CA ASP A 155 26.36 64.86 40.87
C ASP A 155 27.03 65.72 39.78
N ARG A 156 28.12 65.22 39.19
CA ARG A 156 28.80 65.82 38.03
C ARG A 156 27.92 65.86 36.78
N THR A 157 27.08 64.86 36.55
CA THR A 157 26.14 64.84 35.42
C THR A 157 25.02 65.87 35.61
N ALA A 158 24.57 66.08 36.85
CA ALA A 158 23.59 67.12 37.18
C ALA A 158 24.18 68.53 37.04
N GLN A 159 25.44 68.75 37.47
CA GLN A 159 26.14 70.01 37.26
C GLN A 159 26.48 70.28 35.79
N ALA A 160 26.82 69.25 35.01
CA ALA A 160 27.07 69.39 33.59
C ALA A 160 25.81 69.87 32.84
N HIS A 161 24.62 69.39 33.19
CA HIS A 161 23.36 69.89 32.64
C HIS A 161 23.08 71.35 33.01
N ALA A 162 23.44 71.76 34.24
CA ALA A 162 23.27 73.15 34.68
C ALA A 162 24.24 74.13 34.00
N ILE A 163 25.40 73.66 33.56
CA ILE A 163 26.44 74.50 32.92
C ILE A 163 26.31 74.49 31.38
N PHE A 164 25.96 73.37 30.77
CA PHE A 164 26.01 73.18 29.31
C PHE A 164 24.66 73.03 28.60
N GLY A 165 23.54 73.05 29.32
CA GLY A 165 22.18 73.27 28.77
C GLY A 165 21.90 72.65 27.39
N TYR A 166 21.64 71.35 27.36
CA TYR A 166 21.00 70.66 26.23
C TYR A 166 19.69 70.03 26.70
#